data_AF-A0AAD9WR64-F1
#
_entry.id   AF-A0AAD9WR64-F1
#
_cell.length_a   1.000
_cell.length_b   1.000
_cell.length_c   1.000
_cell.angle_alpha   90.00
_cell.angle_beta   90.00
_cell.angle_gamma   90.00
#
_symmetry.space_group_name_H-M   'P 1'
#
loop_
_entity.id
_entity.type
_entity.pdbx_description
1 polymer ?
#
loop_
_entity_poly.entity_id
_entity_poly.type
_entity_poly.pdbx_seq_one_letter_code
_entity_poly.pdbx_strand_id
1 'polypeptide(L)'
;MDKTIRVYTELEYNRHMEELRNLHLNVYDYVIDVGPYKWSRVHCPNRRDRNMDFTSLCADFYKRQTLIDSYSVPIMPVGHPSTWVVPSDIAERAVLNPISRRQAGRLRSGRHILSSERTTIQNCRRYGQPGHNSRRCSSPYLINEGLNRVVPEEYRCKCSICPIVGHNRQTFPTRDSTVE
;
A
#
# COMPACT_ATOMS: atom_id res chain seq x y z
N MET A 1 7.88 25.04 -11.60
CA MET A 1 6.99 26.17 -11.27
C MET A 1 6.05 25.72 -10.18
N ASP A 2 6.30 26.20 -8.96
CA ASP A 2 5.52 25.90 -7.77
C ASP A 2 4.10 26.45 -7.97
N LYS A 3 3.09 25.58 -8.02
CA LYS A 3 1.68 26.01 -8.04
C LYS A 3 1.32 26.42 -6.62
N THR A 4 1.81 27.58 -6.20
CA THR A 4 1.36 28.22 -4.98
C THR A 4 -0.15 28.42 -5.10
N ILE A 5 -0.88 27.87 -4.13
CA ILE A 5 -2.32 28.03 -4.03
C ILE A 5 -2.58 29.53 -3.94
N ARG A 6 -3.11 30.14 -5.00
CA ARG A 6 -3.51 31.56 -5.00
C ARG A 6 -4.62 31.73 -3.97
N VAL A 7 -4.27 32.28 -2.82
CA VAL A 7 -5.24 32.73 -1.82
C VAL A 7 -5.75 34.06 -2.32
N TYR A 8 -7.03 34.13 -2.70
CA TYR A 8 -7.66 35.39 -3.07
C TYR A 8 -7.50 36.41 -1.94
N THR A 9 -7.10 37.63 -2.29
CA THR A 9 -7.19 38.81 -1.43
C THR A 9 -8.65 39.26 -1.29
N GLU A 10 -8.96 40.02 -0.25
CA GLU A 10 -10.31 40.57 -0.03
C GLU A 10 -10.79 41.42 -1.22
N LEU A 11 -9.86 42.17 -1.84
CA LEU A 11 -10.15 42.98 -3.02
C LEU A 11 -10.53 42.13 -4.24
N GLU A 12 -9.79 41.04 -4.48
CA GLU A 12 -10.10 40.10 -5.58
C GLU A 12 -11.43 39.40 -5.36
N TYR A 13 -11.74 39.02 -4.11
CA TYR A 13 -13.03 38.45 -3.73
C TYR A 13 -14.18 39.43 -4.04
N ASN A 14 -14.08 40.68 -3.61
CA ASN A 14 -15.12 41.68 -3.84
C ASN A 14 -15.34 41.93 -5.34
N ARG A 15 -14.26 42.00 -6.13
CA ARG A 15 -14.35 42.13 -7.59
C ARG A 15 -15.11 40.97 -8.22
N HIS A 16 -14.78 39.73 -7.85
CA HIS A 16 -15.46 38.55 -8.39
C HIS A 16 -16.93 38.43 -7.95
N MET A 17 -17.26 38.86 -6.74
CA MET A 17 -18.65 38.91 -6.29
C MET A 17 -19.48 39.94 -7.06
N GLU A 18 -18.89 41.08 -7.40
CA GLU A 18 -19.56 42.10 -8.21
C GLU A 18 -19.70 41.66 -9.68
N GLU A 19 -18.71 40.96 -10.23
CA GLU A 19 -18.83 40.30 -11.53
C GLU A 19 -19.99 39.29 -11.54
N LEU A 20 -20.14 38.48 -10.49
CA LEU A 20 -21.23 37.51 -10.37
C LEU A 20 -22.60 38.19 -10.26
N ARG A 21 -22.70 39.28 -9.50
CA ARG A 21 -23.92 40.09 -9.37
C ARG A 21 -24.39 40.60 -10.74
N ASN A 22 -23.45 41.09 -11.55
CA ASN A 22 -23.74 41.67 -12.86
C ASN A 22 -24.12 40.62 -13.90
N LEU A 23 -23.63 39.37 -13.77
CA LEU A 23 -23.93 38.30 -14.72
C LEU A 23 -25.24 37.58 -14.38
N HIS A 24 -25.43 37.20 -13.12
CA HIS A 24 -26.57 36.37 -12.69
C HIS A 24 -27.01 36.72 -11.28
N LEU A 25 -27.92 37.70 -11.17
CA LEU A 25 -28.44 38.20 -9.90
C LEU A 25 -28.99 37.08 -8.99
N ASN A 26 -29.75 36.14 -9.55
CA ASN A 26 -30.31 35.01 -8.78
C ASN A 26 -29.23 34.11 -8.17
N VAL A 27 -28.09 33.95 -8.85
CA VAL A 27 -26.96 33.15 -8.35
C VAL A 27 -26.23 33.94 -7.27
N TYR A 28 -26.05 35.24 -7.46
CA TYR A 28 -25.48 36.13 -6.45
C TYR A 28 -26.31 36.09 -5.15
N ASP A 29 -27.63 36.26 -5.25
CA ASP A 29 -28.54 36.26 -4.10
C ASP A 29 -28.46 34.92 -3.35
N TYR A 30 -28.53 33.79 -4.07
CA TYR A 30 -28.36 32.47 -3.48
C TYR A 30 -27.01 32.31 -2.77
N VAL A 31 -25.91 32.75 -3.40
CA VAL A 31 -24.56 32.63 -2.84
C VAL A 31 -24.39 33.49 -1.58
N ILE A 32 -25.01 34.68 -1.53
CA ILE A 32 -25.06 35.54 -0.35
C ILE A 32 -25.91 34.91 0.76
N ASP A 33 -27.09 34.39 0.44
CA ASP A 33 -28.02 33.76 1.40
C ASP A 33 -27.44 32.51 2.05
N VAL A 34 -26.69 31.69 1.28
CA VAL A 34 -25.96 30.53 1.82
C VAL A 34 -24.95 30.97 2.90
N GLY A 35 -24.42 32.18 2.77
CA GLY A 35 -23.49 32.82 3.69
C GLY A 35 -22.03 32.60 3.30
N PRO A 36 -21.21 33.66 3.18
CA PRO A 36 -19.84 33.56 2.69
C PRO A 36 -18.95 32.69 3.58
N TYR A 37 -19.25 32.56 4.88
CA TYR A 37 -18.52 31.68 5.78
C TYR A 37 -18.56 30.18 5.39
N LYS A 38 -19.52 29.75 4.55
CA LYS A 38 -19.64 28.35 4.10
C LYS A 38 -18.79 28.01 2.88
N TRP A 39 -18.46 28.99 2.04
CA TRP A 39 -17.81 28.76 0.74
C TRP A 39 -16.62 29.69 0.49
N SER A 40 -16.63 30.91 1.05
CA SER A 40 -15.51 31.86 0.96
C SER A 40 -14.43 31.52 1.98
N ARG A 41 -13.26 31.14 1.46
CA ARG A 41 -12.06 30.89 2.28
C ARG A 41 -11.61 32.10 3.10
N VAL A 42 -11.92 33.32 2.65
CA VAL A 42 -11.56 34.58 3.34
C VAL A 42 -12.45 34.81 4.58
N HIS A 43 -13.71 34.38 4.55
CA HIS A 43 -14.70 34.62 5.61
C HIS A 43 -15.04 33.39 6.47
N CYS A 44 -14.40 32.24 6.25
CA CYS A 44 -14.55 31.08 7.13
C CYS A 44 -13.99 31.42 8.54
N PRO A 45 -14.83 31.52 9.59
CA PRO A 45 -14.38 31.92 10.93
C PRO A 45 -13.37 30.95 11.55
N ASN A 46 -13.38 29.68 11.11
CA ASN A 46 -12.49 28.62 11.60
C ASN A 46 -11.13 28.55 10.89
N ARG A 47 -10.78 29.51 10.01
CA ARG A 47 -9.55 29.44 9.18
C ARG A 47 -8.50 30.48 9.52
N ARG A 48 -8.21 30.65 10.82
CA ARG A 48 -6.95 31.24 11.28
C ARG A 48 -6.01 30.32 12.04
N ASP A 49 -6.41 29.10 12.36
CA ASP A 49 -5.43 28.10 12.78
C ASP A 49 -4.95 27.33 11.54
N ARG A 50 -3.84 27.82 10.98
CA ARG A 50 -3.00 27.03 10.05
C ARG A 50 -2.42 25.76 10.71
N ASN A 51 -2.84 25.44 11.93
CA ASN A 51 -2.46 24.29 12.74
C ASN A 51 -3.69 23.46 13.18
N MET A 52 -4.76 23.38 12.37
CA MET A 52 -5.67 22.23 12.53
C MET A 52 -4.92 20.98 12.09
N ASP A 53 -4.36 20.27 13.07
CA ASP A 53 -3.83 18.94 12.89
C ASP A 53 -4.94 18.06 12.32
N PHE A 54 -4.72 17.47 11.14
CA PHE A 54 -5.68 16.53 10.55
C PHE A 54 -6.02 15.39 11.53
N THR A 55 -5.06 15.05 12.39
CA THR A 55 -5.24 14.11 13.48
C THR A 55 -6.31 14.58 14.46
N SER A 56 -6.39 15.88 14.81
CA SER A 56 -7.39 16.39 15.76
C SER A 56 -8.81 16.33 15.20
N LEU A 57 -8.98 16.51 13.89
CA LEU A 57 -10.27 16.36 13.21
C LEU A 57 -10.80 14.92 13.25
N CYS A 58 -9.90 13.94 13.25
CA CYS A 58 -10.27 12.51 13.22
C CYS A 58 -10.08 11.81 14.57
N ALA A 59 -9.40 12.42 15.53
CA ALA A 59 -8.98 11.80 16.79
C ALA A 59 -10.16 11.22 17.57
N ASP A 60 -11.30 11.93 17.55
CA ASP A 60 -12.51 11.51 18.24
C ASP A 60 -13.10 10.21 17.70
N PHE A 61 -12.94 9.93 16.41
CA PHE A 61 -13.38 8.66 15.79
C PHE A 61 -12.53 7.46 16.25
N TYR A 62 -11.28 7.70 16.63
CA TYR A 62 -10.35 6.66 17.08
C TYR A 62 -10.29 6.50 18.60
N LYS A 63 -11.12 7.24 19.35
CA LYS A 63 -11.29 7.01 20.79
C LYS A 63 -11.88 5.61 21.03
N ARG A 64 -11.38 4.91 22.04
CA ARG A 64 -11.84 3.57 22.43
C ARG A 64 -13.36 3.51 22.57
N GLN A 65 -13.95 4.53 23.20
CA GLN A 65 -15.40 4.57 23.43
C GLN A 65 -16.16 4.67 22.11
N THR A 66 -15.77 5.59 21.22
CA THR A 66 -16.39 5.73 19.88
C THR A 66 -16.30 4.45 19.06
N LEU A 67 -15.17 3.74 19.13
CA LEU A 67 -15.02 2.44 18.48
C LEU A 67 -15.97 1.42 19.09
N ILE A 68 -15.96 1.26 20.42
CA ILE A 68 -16.89 0.36 21.12
C ILE A 68 -18.33 0.68 20.74
N ASP A 69 -18.74 1.94 20.77
CA ASP A 69 -20.10 2.38 20.49
C ASP A 69 -20.48 2.09 19.02
N SER A 70 -19.58 2.34 18.06
CA SER A 70 -19.81 2.05 16.64
C SER A 70 -20.01 0.56 16.35
N TYR A 71 -19.37 -0.32 17.13
CA TYR A 71 -19.52 -1.78 17.03
C TYR A 71 -20.47 -2.37 18.09
N SER A 72 -21.01 -1.55 19.00
CA SER A 72 -21.93 -1.98 20.08
C SER A 72 -23.32 -2.28 19.57
N VAL A 73 -23.71 -1.63 18.47
CA VAL A 73 -24.93 -1.97 17.75
C VAL A 73 -24.70 -3.35 17.13
N PRO A 74 -25.55 -4.35 17.44
CA PRO A 74 -25.44 -5.65 16.80
C PRO A 74 -25.62 -5.45 15.29
N ILE A 75 -24.58 -5.74 14.50
CA ILE A 75 -24.53 -5.53 13.03
C ILE A 75 -25.44 -6.54 12.30
N MET A 76 -26.55 -6.97 12.91
CA MET A 76 -27.29 -8.20 12.62
C MET A 76 -26.47 -9.43 13.04
N PRO A 77 -26.74 -10.05 14.20
CA PRO A 77 -26.15 -11.35 14.48
C PRO A 77 -26.72 -12.30 13.44
N VAL A 78 -25.89 -12.74 12.51
CA VAL A 78 -26.26 -13.83 11.62
C VAL A 78 -26.58 -15.02 12.53
N GLY A 79 -27.83 -15.48 12.49
CA GLY A 79 -28.30 -16.55 13.37
C GLY A 79 -27.44 -17.81 13.25
N HIS A 80 -27.59 -18.76 14.17
CA HIS A 80 -26.89 -20.04 14.05
C HIS A 80 -27.26 -20.71 12.71
N PRO A 81 -26.33 -21.34 11.97
CA PRO A 81 -26.62 -21.95 10.66
C PRO A 81 -27.79 -22.93 10.67
N SER A 82 -28.10 -23.54 11.82
CA SER A 82 -29.27 -24.43 11.99
C SER A 82 -30.62 -23.73 11.90
N THR A 83 -30.69 -22.41 12.06
CA THR A 83 -31.94 -21.64 11.93
C THR A 83 -32.12 -21.09 10.52
N TRP A 84 -31.21 -21.36 9.60
CA TRP A 84 -31.27 -20.82 8.24
C TRP A 84 -32.15 -21.72 7.38
N VAL A 85 -33.18 -21.14 6.78
CA VAL A 85 -33.95 -21.81 5.73
C VAL A 85 -33.17 -21.62 4.42
N VAL A 86 -32.59 -22.69 3.89
CA VAL A 86 -31.90 -22.68 2.59
C VAL A 86 -32.86 -23.26 1.53
N PRO A 87 -33.35 -22.44 0.59
CA PRO A 87 -34.16 -22.90 -0.53
C PRO A 87 -33.45 -23.97 -1.38
N SER A 88 -34.21 -24.91 -1.95
CA SER A 88 -33.68 -26.04 -2.72
C SER A 88 -32.82 -25.63 -3.91
N ASP A 89 -33.20 -24.57 -4.61
CA ASP A 89 -32.45 -24.00 -5.74
C ASP A 89 -31.06 -23.48 -5.35
N ILE A 90 -30.90 -23.00 -4.11
CA ILE A 90 -29.61 -22.55 -3.58
C ILE A 90 -28.77 -23.75 -3.10
N ALA A 91 -29.39 -24.73 -2.45
CA ALA A 91 -28.72 -25.92 -1.95
C ALA A 91 -28.13 -26.78 -3.09
N GLU A 92 -28.80 -26.82 -4.24
CA GLU A 92 -28.37 -27.55 -5.43
C GLU A 92 -27.27 -26.83 -6.24
N ARG A 93 -27.06 -25.53 -6.00
CA ARG A 93 -26.09 -24.73 -6.74
C ARG A 93 -24.66 -24.99 -6.26
N ALA A 94 -23.90 -25.77 -7.01
CA ALA A 94 -22.47 -25.94 -6.78
C ALA A 94 -21.70 -24.63 -7.00
N VAL A 95 -21.16 -24.03 -5.91
CA VAL A 95 -20.27 -22.86 -5.99
C VAL A 95 -18.84 -23.35 -6.20
N LEU A 96 -18.35 -23.28 -7.44
CA LEU A 96 -16.96 -23.59 -7.77
C LEU A 96 -16.06 -22.41 -7.39
N ASN A 97 -14.86 -22.72 -6.89
CA ASN A 97 -13.83 -21.71 -6.67
C ASN A 97 -13.50 -20.99 -7.98
N PRO A 98 -13.33 -19.66 -7.98
CA PRO A 98 -12.91 -18.95 -9.17
C PRO A 98 -11.55 -19.47 -9.65
N ILE A 99 -11.49 -19.95 -10.89
CA ILE A 99 -10.28 -20.54 -11.51
C ILE A 99 -9.26 -19.44 -11.90
N SER A 100 -9.51 -18.17 -11.56
CA SER A 100 -8.58 -17.09 -11.89
C SER A 100 -7.44 -17.01 -10.87
N ARG A 101 -6.20 -17.06 -11.38
CA ARG A 101 -5.06 -16.53 -10.63
C ARG A 101 -5.21 -15.01 -10.64
N ARG A 102 -5.35 -14.39 -9.46
CA ARG A 102 -5.18 -12.93 -9.34
C ARG A 102 -3.85 -12.56 -9.96
N GLN A 103 -3.86 -11.69 -10.97
CA GLN A 103 -2.61 -11.09 -11.45
C GLN A 103 -1.96 -10.36 -10.27
N ALA A 104 -0.63 -10.41 -10.19
CA ALA A 104 0.09 -9.64 -9.19
C ALA A 104 -0.25 -8.16 -9.42
N GLY A 105 -1.03 -7.55 -8.53
CA GLY A 105 -1.62 -6.23 -8.74
C GLY A 105 -0.61 -5.09 -8.91
N ARG A 106 0.68 -5.33 -8.60
CA ARG A 106 1.75 -4.35 -8.75
C ARG A 106 2.68 -4.76 -9.89
N LEU A 107 2.61 -4.04 -11.01
CA LEU A 107 3.65 -4.02 -12.02
C LEU A 107 4.98 -3.65 -11.35
N ARG A 108 6.00 -4.49 -11.53
CA ARG A 108 7.32 -4.31 -10.90
C ARG A 108 8.17 -3.22 -11.55
N SER A 109 7.74 -2.72 -12.72
CA SER A 109 8.51 -1.80 -13.54
C SER A 109 8.10 -0.35 -13.30
N GLY A 110 9.08 0.53 -13.04
CA GLY A 110 8.87 1.98 -12.96
C GLY A 110 8.64 2.60 -11.58
N ARG A 111 9.05 1.93 -10.48
CA ARG A 111 9.02 2.59 -9.16
C ARG A 111 10.07 3.68 -9.08
N HIS A 112 9.64 4.94 -9.00
CA HIS A 112 10.48 6.01 -8.45
C HIS A 112 10.63 5.74 -6.95
N ILE A 113 11.82 5.29 -6.54
CA ILE A 113 12.19 5.17 -5.13
C ILE A 113 12.23 6.58 -4.56
N LEU A 114 11.39 6.87 -3.56
CA LEU A 114 11.48 8.12 -2.80
C LEU A 114 12.80 8.13 -2.01
N SER A 115 13.43 9.28 -1.82
CA SER A 115 14.72 9.41 -1.09
C SER A 115 14.71 8.77 0.31
N SER A 116 13.52 8.63 0.94
CA SER A 116 13.32 7.98 2.23
C SER A 116 13.34 6.44 2.21
N GLU A 117 13.10 5.82 1.05
CA GLU A 117 13.20 4.36 0.87
C GLU A 117 14.68 4.00 0.63
N ARG A 118 15.48 3.95 1.71
CA ARG A 118 16.85 3.44 1.60
C ARG A 118 16.80 2.02 1.04
N THR A 119 17.52 1.78 -0.06
CA THR A 119 17.76 0.43 -0.56
C THR A 119 18.69 -0.29 0.42
N THR A 120 18.13 -0.85 1.49
CA THR A 120 18.90 -1.69 2.39
C THR A 120 19.36 -2.91 1.60
N ILE A 121 20.64 -2.93 1.24
CA ILE A 121 21.28 -4.11 0.65
C ILE A 121 21.10 -5.22 1.68
N GLN A 122 20.39 -6.27 1.26
CA GLN A 122 20.15 -7.41 2.12
C GLN A 122 21.43 -8.21 2.22
N ASN A 123 21.88 -8.44 3.47
CA ASN A 123 23.04 -9.27 3.75
C ASN A 123 22.58 -10.71 4.01
N CYS A 124 23.40 -11.66 3.59
CA CYS A 124 23.18 -13.06 3.85
C CYS A 124 23.32 -13.34 5.34
N ARG A 125 22.25 -13.77 6.02
CA ARG A 125 22.33 -14.19 7.44
C ARG A 125 23.33 -15.33 7.70
N ARG A 126 23.74 -16.07 6.68
CA ARG A 126 24.64 -17.23 6.77
C ARG A 126 26.12 -16.82 6.75
N TYR A 127 26.49 -15.85 5.91
CA TYR A 127 27.89 -15.47 5.65
C TYR A 127 28.16 -13.96 5.72
N GLY A 128 27.14 -13.16 6.04
CA GLY A 128 27.22 -11.70 6.09
C GLY A 128 27.34 -11.00 4.73
N GLN A 129 27.48 -11.74 3.63
CA GLN A 129 27.75 -11.17 2.31
C GLN A 129 26.56 -10.37 1.77
N PRO A 130 26.78 -9.12 1.30
CA PRO A 130 25.74 -8.30 0.72
C PRO A 130 25.22 -8.85 -0.62
N GLY A 131 24.00 -8.49 -1.01
CA GLY A 131 23.44 -8.73 -2.35
C GLY A 131 22.57 -9.98 -2.47
N HIS A 132 22.50 -10.84 -1.46
CA HIS A 132 21.59 -11.98 -1.42
C HIS A 132 21.14 -12.33 -0.01
N ASN A 133 20.00 -13.02 0.12
CA ASN A 133 19.50 -13.53 1.40
C ASN A 133 19.93 -14.99 1.60
N SER A 134 19.82 -15.50 2.84
CA SER A 134 20.22 -16.88 3.16
C SER A 134 19.50 -17.97 2.37
N ARG A 135 18.33 -17.67 1.77
CA ARG A 135 17.59 -18.60 0.90
C ARG A 135 18.15 -18.67 -0.52
N ARG A 136 18.78 -17.60 -1.00
CA ARG A 136 19.44 -17.51 -2.32
C ARG A 136 20.95 -17.63 -2.24
N CYS A 137 21.48 -18.05 -1.10
CA CYS A 137 22.90 -18.25 -0.90
C CYS A 137 23.34 -19.54 -1.61
N SER A 138 24.16 -19.38 -2.65
CA SER A 138 24.77 -20.50 -3.38
C SER A 138 25.88 -21.19 -2.58
N SER A 139 26.40 -20.54 -1.54
CA SER A 139 27.41 -21.11 -0.67
C SER A 139 26.80 -22.21 0.22
N PRO A 140 27.40 -23.41 0.28
CA PRO A 140 26.88 -24.53 1.07
C PRO A 140 26.82 -24.22 2.57
N TYR A 141 26.09 -25.01 3.36
CA TYR A 141 26.15 -24.93 4.84
C TYR A 141 27.48 -25.55 5.32
N LEU A 142 28.26 -24.80 6.09
CA LEU A 142 29.45 -25.33 6.79
C LEU A 142 29.05 -25.70 8.21
N ILE A 143 29.30 -26.94 8.61
CA ILE A 143 29.26 -27.36 10.01
C ILE A 143 30.68 -27.25 10.56
N ASN A 144 30.82 -26.75 11.79
CA ASN A 144 32.09 -26.72 12.49
C ASN A 144 32.29 -28.09 13.16
N GLU A 145 33.24 -28.89 12.65
CA GLU A 145 33.71 -30.10 13.33
C GLU A 145 35.18 -29.90 13.73
N GLY A 146 35.40 -29.40 14.96
CA GLY A 146 36.73 -29.07 15.46
C GLY A 146 37.38 -27.89 14.72
N LEU A 147 38.62 -28.07 14.23
CA LEU A 147 39.39 -27.03 13.52
C LEU A 147 39.03 -26.92 12.02
N ASN A 148 38.21 -27.83 11.49
CA ASN A 148 37.86 -27.87 10.07
C ASN A 148 36.39 -27.48 9.85
N ARG A 149 36.14 -26.67 8.82
CA ARG A 149 34.79 -26.35 8.35
C ARG A 149 34.44 -27.33 7.22
N VAL A 150 33.52 -28.26 7.47
CA VAL A 150 33.12 -29.28 6.49
C VAL A 150 31.70 -29.00 6.01
N VAL A 151 31.46 -29.18 4.70
CA VAL A 151 30.12 -29.15 4.12
C VAL A 151 29.53 -30.56 4.17
N PRO A 152 28.44 -30.80 4.93
CA PRO A 152 27.77 -32.09 4.91
C PRO A 152 27.18 -32.37 3.53
N GLU A 153 27.28 -33.62 3.08
CA GLU A 153 26.87 -34.08 1.75
C GLU A 153 25.43 -33.67 1.40
N GLU A 154 24.54 -33.77 2.37
CA GLU A 154 23.11 -33.46 2.25
C GLU A 154 22.82 -32.00 1.93
N TYR A 155 23.71 -31.07 2.30
CA TYR A 155 23.55 -29.63 2.04
C TYR A 155 24.32 -29.13 0.82
N ARG A 156 24.97 -30.03 0.08
CA ARG A 156 25.65 -29.63 -1.15
C ARG A 156 24.62 -29.38 -2.25
N CYS A 157 24.73 -28.21 -2.88
CA CYS A 157 23.86 -27.83 -3.98
C CYS A 157 23.94 -28.88 -5.10
N LYS A 158 22.79 -29.46 -5.49
CA LYS A 158 22.69 -30.36 -6.62
C LYS A 158 22.23 -29.57 -7.84
N CYS A 159 22.93 -29.72 -8.95
CA CYS A 159 22.51 -29.12 -10.20
C CYS A 159 21.39 -29.95 -10.84
N SER A 160 20.37 -29.29 -11.37
CA SER A 160 19.27 -29.97 -12.08
C SER A 160 19.63 -30.30 -13.54
N ILE A 161 20.83 -29.92 -14.00
CA ILE A 161 21.32 -30.09 -15.38
C ILE A 161 22.48 -31.10 -15.44
N CYS A 162 23.31 -31.19 -14.39
CA CYS A 162 24.43 -32.12 -14.35
C CYS A 162 24.56 -32.80 -12.98
N PRO A 163 25.23 -33.96 -12.91
CA PRO A 163 25.42 -34.70 -11.66
C PRO A 163 26.48 -34.08 -10.74
N ILE A 164 27.11 -32.97 -11.13
CA ILE A 164 28.16 -32.32 -10.34
C ILE A 164 27.52 -31.62 -9.13
N VAL A 165 28.02 -31.99 -7.96
CA VAL A 165 27.60 -31.47 -6.66
C VAL A 165 28.43 -30.23 -6.30
N GLY A 166 27.78 -29.16 -5.84
CA GLY A 166 28.44 -27.90 -5.46
C GLY A 166 27.91 -26.64 -6.16
N HIS A 167 26.98 -26.76 -7.12
CA HIS A 167 26.38 -25.61 -7.80
C HIS A 167 24.91 -25.85 -8.13
N ASN A 168 24.17 -24.78 -8.45
CA ASN A 168 22.78 -24.85 -8.87
C ASN A 168 22.65 -24.56 -10.38
N ARG A 169 21.46 -24.81 -10.96
CA ARG A 169 21.18 -24.55 -12.38
C ARG A 169 21.48 -23.11 -12.84
N GLN A 170 21.37 -22.12 -11.96
CA GLN A 170 21.61 -20.70 -12.29
C GLN A 170 23.10 -20.36 -12.38
N THR A 171 23.95 -21.14 -11.70
CA THR A 171 25.41 -21.04 -11.74
C THR A 171 26.05 -22.07 -12.68
N PHE A 172 25.23 -22.82 -13.43
CA PHE A 172 25.74 -23.73 -14.46
C PHE A 172 26.44 -22.91 -15.54
N PRO A 173 27.69 -23.23 -15.95
CA PRO A 173 28.34 -22.55 -17.06
C PRO A 173 27.51 -22.75 -18.32
N THR A 174 26.76 -21.72 -18.74
CA THR A 174 26.16 -21.70 -20.07
C THR A 174 27.31 -21.69 -21.07
N ARG A 175 27.31 -22.65 -22.00
CA ARG A 175 28.26 -22.70 -23.11
C ARG A 175 27.94 -21.56 -24.10
N ASP A 176 28.28 -20.33 -23.75
CA ASP A 176 28.41 -19.20 -24.67
C ASP A 176 29.78 -18.58 -24.33
N SER A 177 30.81 -18.61 -25.15
CA SER A 177 30.87 -18.28 -26.57
C SER A 177 32.09 -18.98 -27.19
N THR A 178 31.86 -19.66 -28.30
CA THR A 178 32.91 -20.02 -29.25
C THR A 178 33.70 -18.77 -29.63
N VAL A 179 35.02 -18.91 -29.54
CA VAL A 179 36.01 -18.13 -30.30
C VAL A 179 35.61 -18.18 -31.78
N GLU A 180 35.39 -17.00 -32.37
CA GLU A 180 35.80 -16.60 -33.71
C GLU A 180 35.69 -15.07 -33.83
#